data_AF-A0A9P7WY46-F1
#
_entry.id   AF-A0A9P7WY46-F1
#
_cell.length_a   1.000
_cell.length_b   1.000
_cell.length_c   1.000
_cell.angle_alpha   90.00
_cell.angle_beta   90.00
_cell.angle_gamma   90.00
#
_symmetry.space_group_name_H-M   'P 1'
#
loop_
_entity.id
_entity.type
_entity.pdbx_description
1 polymer ?
#
loop_
_entity_poly.entity_id
_entity_poly.type
_entity_poly.pdbx_seq_one_letter_code
_entity_poly.pdbx_strand_id
1 'polypeptide(L)'
;MTTSKTGHFLLTTIPAMGHIRAESGIVCELIKTDPNLIFTVLVPRFMAPIFSRELGQWSVTEEHLSRIKVVGIGKSDAPEPGKMLE
;
A
#
# COMPACT_ATOMS: atom_id res chain seq x y z
N MET A 1 30.21 13.76 -5.17
CA MET A 1 29.32 12.80 -4.48
C MET A 1 27.97 13.47 -4.30
N THR A 2 26.98 13.14 -5.14
CA THR A 2 25.61 13.59 -4.92
C THR A 2 25.03 12.75 -3.81
N THR A 3 24.69 13.36 -2.68
CA THR A 3 23.96 12.68 -1.61
C THR A 3 22.62 12.24 -2.19
N SER A 4 22.46 10.94 -2.40
CA SER A 4 21.17 10.37 -2.78
C SER A 4 20.20 10.65 -1.64
N LYS A 5 19.21 11.52 -1.85
CA LYS A 5 18.20 11.83 -0.84
C LYS A 5 17.13 10.75 -0.91
N THR A 6 16.88 10.08 0.21
CA THR A 6 15.76 9.14 0.36
C THR A 6 14.44 9.89 0.19
N GLY A 7 13.60 9.42 -0.73
CA GLY A 7 12.25 9.94 -0.95
C GLY A 7 11.23 9.19 -0.11
N HIS A 8 10.48 9.90 0.74
CA HIS A 8 9.43 9.32 1.57
C HIS A 8 8.06 9.73 1.05
N PHE A 9 7.23 8.75 0.73
CA PHE A 9 5.86 8.97 0.24
C PHE A 9 4.85 8.42 1.23
N LEU A 10 3.79 9.20 1.46
CA LEU A 10 2.61 8.80 2.20
C LEU A 10 1.45 8.67 1.22
N LEU A 11 0.80 7.51 1.19
CA LEU A 11 -0.35 7.22 0.35
C LEU A 11 -1.57 6.98 1.22
N THR A 12 -2.74 7.45 0.76
CA THR A 12 -4.02 7.24 1.42
C THR A 12 -4.96 6.54 0.46
N THR A 13 -5.32 5.30 0.77
CA THR A 13 -6.04 4.44 -0.16
C THR A 13 -7.56 4.61 0.00
N ILE A 14 -8.26 4.75 -1.13
CA ILE A 14 -9.72 4.60 -1.18
C ILE A 14 -10.06 3.10 -1.03
N PRO A 15 -10.96 2.69 -0.11
CA PRO A 15 -11.23 1.27 0.19
C PRO A 15 -12.10 0.57 -0.86
N ALA A 16 -11.61 0.53 -2.10
CA ALA A 16 -12.23 -0.17 -3.20
C ALA A 16 -11.14 -0.94 -3.97
N MET A 17 -11.47 -2.17 -4.40
CA MET A 17 -10.48 -3.07 -5.01
C MET A 17 -9.76 -2.48 -6.22
N GLY A 18 -10.46 -1.72 -7.07
CA GLY A 18 -9.85 -1.04 -8.21
C GLY A 18 -8.76 -0.05 -7.82
N HIS A 19 -8.95 0.67 -6.71
CA HIS A 19 -7.95 1.61 -6.18
C HIS A 19 -6.79 0.89 -5.52
N ILE A 20 -7.05 -0.15 -4.71
CA ILE A 20 -6.00 -0.96 -4.07
C ILE A 20 -5.07 -1.57 -5.13
N ARG A 21 -5.64 -2.16 -6.19
CA ARG A 21 -4.83 -2.79 -7.25
C ARG A 21 -4.02 -1.77 -8.04
N ALA A 22 -4.63 -0.63 -8.39
CA ALA A 22 -3.92 0.42 -9.11
C ALA A 22 -2.79 1.03 -8.27
N GLU A 23 -3.07 1.35 -7.00
CA GLU A 23 -2.08 1.95 -6.09
C GLU A 23 -0.93 0.98 -5.79
N SER A 24 -1.22 -0.28 -5.46
CA SER A 24 -0.18 -1.30 -5.26
C SER A 24 0.69 -1.50 -6.50
N GLY A 25 0.11 -1.50 -7.70
CA GLY A 25 0.87 -1.58 -8.95
C GLY A 25 1.83 -0.41 -9.13
N ILE A 26 1.34 0.83 -8.94
CA ILE A 26 2.18 2.04 -9.02
C ILE A 26 3.33 1.99 -8.01
N VAL A 27 3.04 1.65 -6.75
CA VAL A 27 4.06 1.52 -5.69
C VAL A 27 5.10 0.48 -6.08
N CYS A 28 4.68 -0.69 -6.55
CA CYS A 28 5.57 -1.78 -6.93
C CYS A 28 6.45 -1.44 -8.16
N GLU A 29 5.96 -0.66 -9.11
CA GLU A 29 6.79 -0.23 -10.25
C GLU A 29 7.81 0.84 -9.84
N LEU A 30 7.41 1.79 -8.99
CA LEU A 30 8.32 2.82 -8.48
C LEU A 30 9.42 2.23 -7.60
N ILE A 31 9.08 1.28 -6.73
CA ILE A 31 10.05 0.68 -5.79
C ILE A 31 11.12 -0.16 -6.51
N LYS A 32 10.76 -0.78 -7.65
CA LYS A 32 11.70 -1.52 -8.52
C LYS A 32 12.67 -0.59 -9.24
N THR A 33 12.21 0.62 -9.57
CA THR A 33 12.97 1.57 -10.41
C THR A 33 13.95 2.40 -9.59
N ASP A 34 13.59 2.77 -8.36
CA ASP A 34 14.44 3.60 -7.51
C ASP A 34 14.61 2.99 -6.10
N PRO A 35 15.84 2.59 -5.72
CA PRO A 35 16.12 2.00 -4.41
C PRO A 35 16.01 3.00 -3.24
N ASN A 36 15.94 4.31 -3.52
CA ASN A 36 15.90 5.36 -2.50
C ASN A 36 14.47 5.74 -2.09
N LEU A 37 13.44 5.12 -2.68
CA LEU A 37 12.06 5.41 -2.34
C LEU A 37 11.57 4.52 -1.21
N ILE A 38 10.80 5.11 -0.30
CA ILE A 38 10.11 4.46 0.80
C ILE A 38 8.65 4.90 0.81
N PHE A 39 7.74 3.96 0.98
CA PHE A 39 6.29 4.21 0.98
C PHE A 39 5.67 3.84 2.31
N THR A 40 4.78 4.69 2.80
CA THR A 40 3.82 4.37 3.86
C THR A 40 2.42 4.44 3.27
N VAL A 41 1.67 3.34 3.33
CA VAL A 41 0.31 3.23 2.81
C VAL A 41 -0.66 3.21 3.99
N LEU A 42 -1.49 4.24 4.07
CA LEU A 42 -2.60 4.31 5.01
C LEU A 42 -3.85 3.76 4.35
N VAL A 43 -4.35 2.63 4.86
CA VAL A 43 -5.49 1.92 4.30
C VAL A 43 -6.46 1.57 5.43
N PRO A 44 -7.79 1.56 5.22
CA PRO A 44 -8.71 1.10 6.25
C PRO A 44 -8.32 -0.28 6.78
N ARG A 45 -8.39 -0.46 8.10
CA ARG A 45 -7.83 -1.62 8.80
C ARG A 45 -8.26 -2.97 8.21
N PHE A 46 -9.53 -3.10 7.82
CA PHE A 46 -10.07 -4.34 7.22
C PHE A 46 -9.52 -4.64 5.81
N MET A 47 -9.02 -3.62 5.09
CA MET A 47 -8.41 -3.75 3.77
C MET A 47 -6.89 -3.94 3.82
N ALA A 48 -6.23 -3.71 4.97
CA ALA A 48 -4.78 -3.86 5.07
C ALA A 48 -4.25 -5.25 4.66
N PRO A 49 -4.88 -6.37 5.06
CA PRO A 49 -4.47 -7.70 4.58
C PRO A 49 -4.64 -7.86 3.06
N ILE A 50 -5.67 -7.25 2.49
CA ILE A 50 -5.96 -7.28 1.06
C ILE A 50 -4.89 -6.50 0.29
N PHE A 51 -4.53 -5.30 0.76
CA PHE A 51 -3.45 -4.50 0.15
C PHE A 51 -2.12 -5.25 0.18
N SER A 52 -1.74 -5.83 1.34
CA SER A 52 -0.53 -6.63 1.46
C SER A 52 -0.52 -7.84 0.53
N ARG A 53 -1.67 -8.49 0.32
CA ARG A 53 -1.79 -9.60 -0.63
C ARG A 53 -1.61 -9.12 -2.07
N GLU A 54 -2.18 -7.98 -2.45
CA GLU A 54 -2.01 -7.42 -3.80
C GLU A 54 -0.55 -7.03 -4.05
N LEU A 55 0.18 -6.48 -3.08
CA LEU A 55 1.63 -6.21 -3.21
C LEU A 55 2.41 -7.48 -3.63
N GLY A 56 2.07 -8.64 -3.05
CA GLY A 56 2.70 -9.93 -3.39
C GLY A 56 2.42 -10.42 -4.81
N GLN A 57 1.45 -9.84 -5.54
CA GLN A 57 1.12 -10.24 -6.91
C GLN A 57 2.04 -9.58 -7.96
N TRP A 58 2.80 -8.54 -7.59
CA TRP A 58 3.54 -7.68 -8.54
C TRP A 58 5.01 -8.07 -8.76
N SER A 59 5.38 -9.33 -8.47
CA SER A 59 6.77 -9.83 -8.64
C SER A 59 7.81 -8.93 -7.96
N VAL A 60 7.54 -8.50 -6.73
CA VAL A 60 8.48 -7.73 -5.89
C VAL A 60 9.26 -8.67 -4.96
N THR A 61 10.53 -8.35 -4.72
CA THR A 61 11.40 -9.11 -3.80
C THR A 61 11.14 -8.70 -2.35
N GLU A 62 11.65 -9.46 -1.38
CA GLU A 62 11.59 -9.09 0.03
C GLU A 62 12.29 -7.75 0.31
N GLU A 63 13.38 -7.46 -0.40
CA GLU A 63 14.08 -6.18 -0.32
C GLU A 63 13.18 -5.01 -0.74
N HIS A 64 12.45 -5.14 -1.86
CA HIS A 64 11.47 -4.14 -2.28
C HIS A 64 10.37 -3.95 -1.23
N LEU A 65 9.83 -5.06 -0.71
CA LEU A 65 8.76 -5.02 0.30
C LEU A 65 9.21 -4.38 1.61
N SER A 66 10.48 -4.51 2.00
CA SER A 66 11.02 -3.88 3.22
C SER A 66 10.89 -2.35 3.24
N ARG A 67 10.74 -1.74 2.06
CA ARG A 67 10.60 -0.29 1.88
C ARG A 67 9.14 0.16 1.75
N ILE A 68 8.17 -0.75 1.88
CA ILE A 68 6.74 -0.46 1.85
C ILE A 68 6.12 -0.81 3.20
N LYS A 69 5.58 0.18 3.90
CA LYS A 69 4.85 -0.02 5.14
C LYS A 69 3.35 0.15 4.91
N VAL A 70 2.59 -0.93 5.07
CA VAL A 70 1.12 -0.85 5.09
C VAL A 70 0.65 -0.65 6.54
N VAL A 71 -0.18 0.36 6.77
CA VAL A 71 -0.73 0.74 8.07
C VAL A 71 -2.25 0.75 8.00
N GLY A 72 -2.88 -0.17 8.75
CA GLY A 72 -4.33 -0.20 8.92
C GLY A 72 -4.83 0.93 9.82
N ILE A 73 -5.60 1.87 9.27
CA ILE A 73 -6.19 3.01 9.98
C ILE A 73 -7.69 2.85 10.20
N GLY A 74 -8.24 3.58 11.18
CA GLY A 74 -9.67 3.56 11.53
C GLY A 74 -10.08 2.45 12.51
N LYS A 75 -11.32 2.58 13.02
CA LYS A 75 -11.99 1.52 13.80
C LYS A 75 -12.35 0.37 12.86
N SER A 76 -12.28 -0.85 13.40
CA SER A 76 -12.42 -2.09 12.64
C SER A 76 -13.89 -2.36 12.29
N ASP A 77 -14.53 -1.46 11.57
CA ASP A 77 -15.85 -1.73 11.01
C ASP A 77 -15.58 -2.42 9.67
N ALA A 78 -15.20 -3.70 9.72
CA ALA A 78 -15.51 -4.56 8.59
C ALA A 78 -17.03 -4.38 8.36
N PRO A 79 -17.49 -4.05 7.15
CA PRO A 79 -18.92 -3.91 6.93
C PRO A 79 -19.60 -5.17 7.45
N GLU A 80 -20.51 -5.01 8.42
CA GLU A 80 -21.33 -6.14 8.87
C GLU A 80 -21.97 -6.73 7.61
N PRO A 81 -21.89 -8.06 7.40
CA PRO A 81 -22.54 -8.68 6.26
C PRO A 81 -24.03 -8.29 6.28
N GLY A 82 -24.44 -7.42 5.35
CA GLY A 82 -25.83 -6.93 5.25
C GLY A 82 -26.09 -5.46 5.61
N LYS A 83 -25.12 -4.68 6.10
CA LYS A 83 -25.28 -3.23 6.20
C LYS A 83 -24.65 -2.54 5.00
N MET A 84 -25.47 -2.27 3.98
CA MET A 84 -25.11 -1.21 3.03
C MET A 84 -25.09 0.11 3.79
N LEU A 85 -24.07 0.92 3.53
CA LEU A 85 -23.94 2.28 4.03
C LEU A 85 -25.20 3.07 3.63
N GLU A 86 -25.99 3.50 4.62
CA GLU A 86 -26.99 4.56 4.45
C GLU A 86 -26.30 5.94 4.49
#